data_AF-A0A5N7ZC72-F1
#
_entry.id   AF-A0A5N7ZC72-F1
#
_cell.length_a   1.000
_cell.length_b   1.000
_cell.length_c   1.000
_cell.angle_alpha   90.00
_cell.angle_beta   90.00
_cell.angle_gamma   90.00
#
_symmetry.space_group_name_H-M   'P 1'
#
loop_
_entity.id
_entity.type
_entity.pdbx_description
1 polymer ?
#
loop_
_entity_poly.entity_id
_entity_poly.type
_entity_poly.pdbx_seq_one_letter_code
_entity_poly.pdbx_strand_id
1 'polypeptide(L)'
;MTATKFSESIRTGYDCKGEHIILGGALLNGEGVPDTLIKIPLKTINRHGLIAGATGTGKTKTIQVLSEQLSQNGIPVVMMDIKGDFSGIAMPGEVKPFITERHEKMGIPYETKAFPVELLTLSKQDGVRLRATVSEFGPVLFSRILYLNDTQSGVVSVIFKYCDDHQIPLLDLKD
;
A
#
# COMPACT_ATOMS: atom_id res chain seq x y z
N MET A 1 -18.26 -17.65 -24.67
CA MET A 1 -16.96 -18.32 -24.43
C MET A 1 -17.25 -19.54 -23.56
N THR A 2 -16.75 -20.74 -23.89
CA THR A 2 -16.93 -21.92 -23.02
C THR A 2 -16.09 -21.78 -21.75
N ALA A 3 -16.53 -22.36 -20.63
CA ALA A 3 -15.82 -22.29 -19.35
C ALA A 3 -14.36 -22.76 -19.46
N THR A 4 -14.10 -23.79 -20.27
CA THR A 4 -12.75 -24.30 -20.54
C THR A 4 -11.87 -23.26 -21.23
N LYS A 5 -12.35 -22.65 -22.32
CA LYS A 5 -11.59 -21.61 -23.05
C LYS A 5 -11.34 -20.37 -22.19
N PHE A 6 -12.29 -20.00 -21.35
CA PHE A 6 -12.13 -18.90 -20.39
C PHE A 6 -11.02 -19.21 -19.38
N SER A 7 -11.06 -20.41 -18.78
CA SER A 7 -10.08 -20.85 -17.79
C SER A 7 -8.66 -20.91 -18.38
N GLU A 8 -8.52 -21.46 -19.58
CA GLU A 8 -7.24 -21.49 -20.32
C GLU A 8 -6.70 -20.09 -20.59
N SER A 9 -7.56 -19.16 -21.00
CA SER A 9 -7.18 -17.76 -21.25
C SER A 9 -6.64 -17.09 -19.99
N ILE A 10 -7.33 -17.26 -18.85
CA ILE A 10 -6.87 -16.69 -17.57
C ILE A 10 -5.57 -17.35 -17.12
N ARG A 11 -5.48 -18.69 -17.15
CA ARG A 11 -4.27 -19.40 -16.74
C ARG A 11 -3.06 -19.00 -17.56
N THR A 12 -3.21 -18.88 -18.87
CA THR A 12 -2.11 -18.50 -19.78
C THR A 12 -1.76 -17.02 -19.62
N GLY A 13 -2.75 -16.14 -19.48
CA GLY A 13 -2.54 -14.69 -19.37
C GLY A 13 -1.91 -14.25 -18.05
N TYR A 14 -2.18 -15.00 -16.96
CA TYR A 14 -1.63 -14.75 -15.63
C TYR A 14 -0.60 -15.81 -15.22
N ASP A 15 -0.05 -16.56 -16.17
CA ASP A 15 1.10 -17.42 -15.90
C ASP A 15 2.31 -16.55 -15.62
N CYS A 16 3.00 -16.83 -14.51
CA CYS A 16 4.16 -16.07 -14.10
C CYS A 16 5.22 -16.96 -13.48
N LYS A 17 6.48 -16.68 -13.85
CA LYS A 17 7.65 -17.33 -13.25
C LYS A 17 8.08 -16.61 -11.97
N GLY A 18 8.42 -17.39 -10.94
CA GLY A 18 8.92 -16.89 -9.66
C GLY A 18 7.82 -16.53 -8.67
N GLU A 19 8.21 -15.77 -7.64
CA GLU A 19 7.31 -15.33 -6.58
C GLU A 19 6.26 -14.34 -7.10
N HIS A 20 5.05 -14.49 -6.58
CA HIS A 20 3.88 -13.73 -6.99
C HIS A 20 2.90 -13.58 -5.84
N ILE A 21 2.02 -12.61 -5.98
CA ILE A 21 0.83 -12.44 -5.14
C ILE A 21 -0.42 -12.82 -5.95
N ILE A 22 -1.48 -13.20 -5.25
CA ILE A 22 -2.78 -13.56 -5.81
C ILE A 22 -3.77 -12.45 -5.51
N LEU A 23 -4.23 -11.72 -6.54
CA LEU A 23 -5.18 -10.63 -6.34
C LEU A 23 -6.63 -11.11 -6.15
N GLY A 24 -6.96 -12.27 -6.71
CA GLY A 24 -8.29 -12.87 -6.62
C GLY A 24 -8.52 -13.99 -7.65
N GLY A 25 -9.74 -14.49 -7.73
CA GLY A 25 -10.18 -15.46 -8.76
C GLY A 25 -11.00 -14.80 -9.87
N ALA A 26 -11.01 -15.39 -11.06
CA ALA A 26 -11.80 -14.90 -12.18
C ALA A 26 -13.28 -15.28 -12.05
N LEU A 27 -14.15 -14.39 -12.57
CA LEU A 27 -15.59 -14.59 -12.65
C LEU A 27 -16.01 -14.80 -14.10
N LEU A 28 -16.86 -15.80 -14.34
CA LEU A 28 -17.53 -16.02 -15.62
C LEU A 28 -19.04 -16.01 -15.38
N ASN A 29 -19.76 -15.09 -16.03
CA ASN A 29 -21.21 -14.91 -15.88
C ASN A 29 -21.68 -14.72 -14.41
N GLY A 30 -20.84 -14.10 -13.57
CA GLY A 30 -21.13 -13.87 -12.15
C GLY A 30 -20.76 -15.04 -11.22
N GLU A 31 -20.30 -16.16 -11.77
CA GLU A 31 -19.84 -17.31 -10.98
C GLU A 31 -18.31 -17.38 -10.93
N GLY A 32 -17.78 -17.74 -9.76
CA GLY A 32 -16.35 -18.00 -9.58
C GLY A 32 -15.92 -19.24 -10.34
N VAL A 33 -14.88 -19.10 -11.16
CA VAL A 33 -14.31 -20.24 -11.87
C VAL A 33 -13.11 -20.75 -11.07
N PRO A 34 -13.11 -22.02 -10.61
CA PRO A 34 -11.99 -22.55 -9.85
C PRO A 34 -10.71 -22.58 -10.70
N ASP A 35 -9.55 -22.56 -10.05
CA ASP A 35 -8.23 -22.62 -10.71
C ASP A 35 -7.97 -21.52 -11.76
N THR A 36 -8.56 -20.34 -11.57
CA THR A 36 -8.38 -19.16 -12.43
C THR A 36 -7.86 -17.96 -11.61
N LEU A 37 -6.82 -18.20 -10.83
CA LEU A 37 -6.22 -17.19 -9.96
C LEU A 37 -5.48 -16.13 -10.77
N ILE A 38 -5.76 -14.87 -10.42
CA ILE A 38 -5.11 -13.68 -10.97
C ILE A 38 -3.81 -13.45 -10.20
N LYS A 39 -2.68 -13.77 -10.83
CA LYS A 39 -1.35 -13.65 -10.24
C LYS A 39 -0.64 -12.38 -10.69
N ILE A 40 0.05 -11.71 -9.77
CA ILE A 40 0.91 -10.57 -10.05
C ILE A 40 2.34 -10.92 -9.63
N PRO A 41 3.31 -10.97 -10.56
CA PRO A 41 4.70 -11.27 -10.23
C PRO A 41 5.30 -10.18 -9.32
N LEU A 42 5.98 -10.55 -8.24
CA LEU A 42 6.55 -9.57 -7.29
C LEU A 42 7.50 -8.57 -7.94
N LYS A 43 8.29 -9.02 -8.93
CA LYS A 43 9.19 -8.16 -9.72
C LYS A 43 8.51 -7.00 -10.46
N THR A 44 7.17 -6.99 -10.50
CA THR A 44 6.39 -5.93 -11.16
C THR A 44 5.85 -4.88 -10.19
N ILE A 45 5.93 -5.13 -8.87
CA ILE A 45 5.44 -4.25 -7.80
C ILE A 45 6.32 -2.99 -7.61
N ASN A 46 7.43 -2.87 -8.34
CA ASN A 46 8.21 -1.64 -8.43
C ASN A 46 7.60 -0.58 -9.38
N ARG A 47 6.39 -0.80 -9.88
CA ARG A 47 5.65 0.14 -10.73
C ARG A 47 4.49 0.76 -9.95
N HIS A 48 4.18 2.02 -10.27
CA HIS A 48 3.00 2.69 -9.73
C HIS A 48 1.71 2.01 -10.21
N GLY A 49 0.75 1.87 -9.31
CA GLY A 49 -0.58 1.31 -9.59
C GLY A 49 -1.68 2.21 -9.03
N LEU A 50 -2.89 2.07 -9.57
CA LEU A 50 -4.08 2.79 -9.12
C LEU A 50 -5.20 1.81 -8.79
N ILE A 51 -5.68 1.84 -7.55
CA ILE A 51 -6.90 1.13 -7.13
C ILE A 51 -8.04 2.14 -7.11
N ALA A 52 -8.92 2.05 -8.10
CA ALA A 52 -10.09 2.92 -8.25
C ALA A 52 -11.39 2.12 -8.25
N GLY A 53 -12.48 2.75 -7.81
CA GLY A 53 -13.81 2.14 -7.75
C GLY A 53 -14.77 2.97 -6.90
N ALA A 54 -16.07 2.73 -7.03
CA ALA A 54 -17.08 3.42 -6.22
C ALA A 54 -16.97 3.03 -4.72
N THR A 55 -17.66 3.75 -3.85
CA THR A 55 -17.73 3.38 -2.42
C THR A 55 -18.36 2.00 -2.27
N GLY A 56 -17.78 1.15 -1.42
CA GLY A 56 -18.25 -0.22 -1.21
C GLY A 56 -17.77 -1.26 -2.23
N THR A 57 -17.03 -0.87 -3.28
CA THR A 57 -16.55 -1.83 -4.31
C THR A 57 -15.27 -2.59 -3.91
N GLY A 58 -14.92 -2.60 -2.62
CA GLY A 58 -13.80 -3.39 -2.12
C GLY A 58 -12.41 -2.75 -2.20
N LYS A 59 -12.26 -1.44 -2.47
CA LYS A 59 -10.95 -0.75 -2.50
C LYS A 59 -10.07 -1.07 -1.27
N THR A 60 -10.64 -0.92 -0.08
CA THR A 60 -9.95 -1.23 1.19
C THR A 60 -9.61 -2.71 1.33
N LYS A 61 -10.45 -3.61 0.78
CA LYS A 61 -10.14 -5.04 0.80
C LYS A 61 -9.07 -5.43 -0.20
N THR A 62 -9.04 -4.81 -1.38
CA THR A 62 -7.97 -5.00 -2.35
C THR A 62 -6.62 -4.57 -1.78
N ILE A 63 -6.54 -3.39 -1.16
CA ILE A 63 -5.29 -2.90 -0.58
C ILE A 63 -4.86 -3.72 0.65
N GLN A 64 -5.83 -4.22 1.43
CA GLN A 64 -5.59 -5.17 2.51
C GLN A 64 -4.96 -6.45 1.99
N VAL A 65 -5.58 -7.15 1.04
CA VAL A 65 -5.06 -8.39 0.45
C VAL A 65 -3.67 -8.20 -0.15
N LEU A 66 -3.46 -7.08 -0.84
CA LEU A 66 -2.15 -6.72 -1.39
C LEU A 66 -1.10 -6.58 -0.28
N SER A 67 -1.42 -5.84 0.77
CA SER A 67 -0.46 -5.54 1.86
C SER A 67 -0.14 -6.78 2.69
N GLU A 68 -1.13 -7.62 2.97
CA GLU A 68 -0.97 -8.89 3.68
C GLU A 68 0.00 -9.81 2.91
N GLN A 69 -0.19 -9.96 1.61
CA GLN A 69 0.69 -10.80 0.80
C GLN A 69 2.08 -10.22 0.61
N LEU A 70 2.23 -8.89 0.49
CA LEU A 70 3.54 -8.26 0.47
C LEU A 70 4.28 -8.50 1.79
N SER A 71 3.61 -8.35 2.93
CA SER A 71 4.17 -8.63 4.25
C SER A 71 4.61 -10.09 4.39
N GLN A 72 3.81 -11.05 3.89
CA GLN A 72 4.18 -12.48 3.85
C GLN A 72 5.42 -12.78 3.01
N ASN A 73 5.67 -12.00 1.96
CA ASN A 73 6.87 -12.10 1.13
C ASN A 73 8.04 -11.26 1.69
N GLY A 74 7.94 -10.75 2.93
CA GLY A 74 8.98 -9.96 3.57
C GLY A 74 9.14 -8.54 3.00
N ILE A 75 8.15 -8.06 2.24
CA ILE A 75 8.17 -6.72 1.64
C ILE A 75 7.47 -5.74 2.60
N PRO A 76 8.16 -4.71 3.10
CA PRO A 76 7.55 -3.73 4.00
C PRO A 76 6.54 -2.85 3.24
N VAL A 77 5.41 -2.55 3.89
CA VAL A 77 4.35 -1.70 3.34
C VAL A 77 4.16 -0.51 4.27
N VAL A 78 4.34 0.69 3.72
CA VAL A 78 3.98 1.95 4.40
C VAL A 78 2.64 2.40 3.85
N MET A 79 1.67 2.58 4.75
CA MET A 79 0.29 2.92 4.39
C MET A 79 -0.18 4.16 5.17
N MET A 80 -0.83 5.08 4.47
CA MET A 80 -1.57 6.17 5.11
C MET A 80 -3.02 5.75 5.33
N ASP A 81 -3.36 5.37 6.57
CA ASP A 81 -4.71 4.96 6.92
C ASP A 81 -5.57 6.16 7.36
N ILE A 82 -6.12 6.87 6.37
CA ILE A 82 -6.92 8.09 6.60
C ILE A 82 -8.24 7.78 7.33
N LYS A 83 -8.80 6.59 7.13
CA LYS A 83 -10.13 6.21 7.67
C LYS A 83 -10.05 5.34 8.92
N GLY A 84 -8.89 4.76 9.21
CA GLY A 84 -8.74 3.77 10.28
C GLY A 84 -9.19 2.36 9.89
N ASP A 85 -9.62 2.16 8.63
CA ASP A 85 -10.20 0.90 8.15
C ASP A 85 -9.13 -0.17 7.85
N PHE A 86 -7.85 0.20 7.85
CA PHE A 86 -6.74 -0.68 7.48
C PHE A 86 -5.96 -1.17 8.70
N SER A 87 -5.86 -0.38 9.77
CA SER A 87 -5.14 -0.72 11.01
C SER A 87 -5.53 -2.07 11.63
N GLY A 88 -6.74 -2.57 11.35
CA GLY A 88 -7.23 -3.87 11.80
C GLY A 88 -6.42 -5.09 11.33
N ILE A 89 -5.51 -4.95 10.34
CA ILE A 89 -4.62 -6.05 9.92
C ILE A 89 -3.66 -6.53 11.02
N ALA A 90 -3.48 -5.74 12.08
CA ALA A 90 -2.67 -6.09 13.24
C ALA A 90 -3.25 -7.24 14.07
N MET A 91 -4.54 -7.56 13.88
CA MET A 91 -5.24 -8.59 14.63
C MET A 91 -5.76 -9.68 13.69
N PRO A 92 -5.87 -10.94 14.15
CA PRO A 92 -6.55 -11.97 13.38
C PRO A 92 -8.01 -11.57 13.19
N GLY A 93 -8.48 -11.65 11.94
CA GLY A 93 -9.89 -11.40 11.64
C GLY A 93 -10.83 -12.47 12.20
N GLU A 94 -12.12 -12.17 12.15
CA GLU A 94 -13.18 -13.15 12.43
C GLU A 94 -13.56 -13.90 11.15
N VAL A 95 -13.71 -15.22 11.26
CA VAL A 95 -14.23 -16.05 10.17
C VAL A 95 -15.72 -15.79 10.02
N LYS A 96 -16.14 -15.30 8.84
CA LYS A 96 -17.55 -15.07 8.51
C LYS A 96 -17.97 -15.98 7.36
N PRO A 97 -19.20 -16.54 7.36
CA PRO A 97 -19.63 -17.52 6.35
C PRO A 97 -19.44 -17.05 4.91
N PHE A 98 -19.81 -15.80 4.60
CA PHE A 98 -19.66 -15.23 3.26
C PHE A 98 -18.19 -15.14 2.77
N ILE A 99 -17.22 -15.09 3.70
CA ILE A 99 -15.80 -15.06 3.36
C ILE A 99 -15.34 -16.47 2.99
N THR A 100 -15.69 -17.46 3.81
CA THR A 100 -15.37 -18.86 3.58
C THR A 100 -16.00 -19.35 2.27
N GLU A 101 -17.28 -19.10 2.04
CA GLU A 101 -17.98 -19.46 0.80
C GLU A 101 -17.31 -18.85 -0.45
N ARG A 102 -16.84 -17.60 -0.34
CA ARG A 102 -16.14 -16.93 -1.45
C ARG A 102 -14.78 -17.57 -1.72
N HIS A 103 -14.04 -17.91 -0.68
CA HIS A 103 -12.73 -18.56 -0.78
C HIS A 103 -12.84 -19.98 -1.32
N GLU A 104 -13.85 -20.74 -0.89
CA GLU A 104 -14.18 -22.06 -1.42
C GLU A 104 -14.50 -22.00 -2.93
N LYS A 105 -15.34 -21.05 -3.35
CA LYS A 105 -15.65 -20.84 -4.79
C LYS A 105 -14.41 -20.49 -5.62
N MET A 106 -13.41 -19.86 -5.03
CA MET A 106 -12.17 -19.48 -5.71
C MET A 106 -11.06 -20.55 -5.60
N GLY A 107 -11.23 -21.55 -4.73
CA GLY A 107 -10.19 -22.53 -4.43
C GLY A 107 -8.98 -21.95 -3.68
N ILE A 108 -9.18 -20.88 -2.90
CA ILE A 108 -8.11 -20.23 -2.12
C ILE A 108 -8.28 -20.62 -0.65
N PRO A 109 -7.27 -21.18 0.03
CA PRO A 109 -7.36 -21.46 1.46
C PRO A 109 -7.52 -20.15 2.23
N TYR A 110 -8.50 -20.11 3.15
CA TYR A 110 -8.73 -18.96 4.02
C TYR A 110 -8.34 -19.30 5.45
N GLU A 111 -7.42 -18.52 6.01
CA GLU A 111 -7.02 -18.61 7.40
C GLU A 111 -6.87 -17.19 7.95
N THR A 112 -7.39 -16.95 9.15
CA THR A 112 -7.27 -15.65 9.80
C THR A 112 -5.92 -15.55 10.48
N LYS A 113 -5.18 -14.46 10.20
CA LYS A 113 -3.84 -14.22 10.75
C LYS A 113 -3.68 -12.76 11.11
N ALA A 114 -2.83 -12.49 12.10
CA ALA A 114 -2.32 -11.17 12.40
C ALA A 114 -1.05 -10.91 11.58
N PHE A 115 -0.81 -9.64 11.27
CA PHE A 115 0.41 -9.19 10.59
C PHE A 115 1.23 -8.26 11.49
N PRO A 116 2.57 -8.23 11.33
CA PRO A 116 3.40 -7.28 12.06
C PRO A 116 3.04 -5.86 11.61
N VAL A 117 2.59 -5.04 12.55
CA VAL A 117 2.19 -3.64 12.31
C VAL A 117 2.85 -2.75 13.33
N GLU A 118 3.45 -1.67 12.85
CA GLU A 118 3.89 -0.55 13.67
C GLU A 118 3.06 0.68 13.29
N LEU A 119 2.31 1.21 14.26
CA LEU A 119 1.50 2.39 14.04
C LEU A 119 2.36 3.63 14.20
N LEU A 120 2.50 4.38 13.11
CA LEU A 120 3.25 5.62 13.05
C LEU A 120 2.31 6.81 13.23
N THR A 121 2.71 7.78 14.06
CA THR A 121 1.91 8.99 14.33
C THR A 121 2.70 10.26 14.01
N LEU A 122 2.04 11.17 13.30
CA LEU A 122 2.49 12.56 13.10
C LEU A 122 1.95 13.50 14.18
N SER A 123 1.04 13.01 15.03
CA SER A 123 0.34 13.80 16.03
C SER A 123 0.76 13.42 17.46
N LYS A 124 0.03 13.93 18.45
CA LYS A 124 0.20 13.52 19.86
C LYS A 124 -0.59 12.24 20.22
N GLN A 125 -1.22 11.59 19.25
CA GLN A 125 -1.92 10.31 19.44
C GLN A 125 -0.94 9.17 19.72
N ASP A 126 -1.47 8.03 20.14
CA ASP A 126 -0.71 6.81 20.36
C ASP A 126 -0.04 6.31 19.07
N GLY A 127 1.16 5.77 19.22
CA GLY A 127 1.98 5.27 18.11
C GLY A 127 3.44 5.74 18.19
N VAL A 128 4.28 5.16 17.34
CA VAL A 128 5.67 5.58 17.20
C VAL A 128 5.71 6.93 16.51
N ARG A 129 6.31 7.91 17.19
CA ARG A 129 6.36 9.28 16.69
C ARG A 129 7.29 9.38 15.50
N LEU A 130 6.74 9.74 14.35
CA LEU A 130 7.53 10.18 13.22
C LEU A 130 8.08 11.58 13.52
N ARG A 131 9.39 11.70 13.39
CA ARG A 131 10.11 12.97 13.49
C ARG A 131 10.78 13.21 12.15
N ALA A 132 10.72 14.44 11.68
CA ALA A 132 11.52 14.93 10.57
C ALA A 132 12.06 16.29 10.96
N THR A 133 13.32 16.56 10.61
CA THR A 133 13.94 17.88 10.79
C THR A 133 13.72 18.76 9.56
N VAL A 134 13.78 20.08 9.70
CA VAL A 134 13.72 21.00 8.55
C VAL A 134 14.83 20.69 7.54
N SER A 135 16.01 20.34 8.04
CA SER A 135 17.16 19.92 7.23
C SER A 135 16.86 18.71 6.33
N GLU A 136 16.12 17.71 6.81
CA GLU A 136 15.79 16.49 6.04
C GLU A 136 14.90 16.75 4.82
N PHE A 137 14.08 17.82 4.84
CA PHE A 137 13.30 18.20 3.67
C PHE A 137 14.16 18.83 2.58
N GLY A 138 15.23 19.54 2.97
CA GLY A 138 16.01 20.37 2.06
C GLY A 138 15.22 21.58 1.53
N PRO A 139 15.90 22.53 0.87
CA PRO A 139 15.29 23.81 0.53
C PRO A 139 14.17 23.70 -0.51
N VAL A 140 14.27 22.74 -1.43
CA VAL A 140 13.31 22.58 -2.54
C VAL A 140 11.98 22.02 -2.04
N LEU A 141 12.00 20.89 -1.31
CA LEU A 141 10.77 20.28 -0.82
C LEU A 141 10.12 21.16 0.25
N PHE A 142 10.92 21.78 1.11
CA PHE A 142 10.43 22.71 2.12
C PHE A 142 9.72 23.92 1.50
N SER A 143 10.31 24.53 0.46
CA SER A 143 9.67 25.65 -0.26
C SER A 143 8.36 25.25 -0.94
N ARG A 144 8.29 24.02 -1.49
CA ARG A 144 7.05 23.48 -2.08
C ARG A 144 5.96 23.25 -1.05
N ILE A 145 6.30 22.70 0.12
CA ILE A 145 5.35 22.46 1.22
C ILE A 145 4.73 23.78 1.70
N LEU A 146 5.54 24.85 1.75
CA LEU A 146 5.11 26.19 2.17
C LEU A 146 4.47 27.02 1.04
N TYR A 147 4.35 26.48 -0.17
CA TYR A 147 3.82 27.18 -1.35
C TYR A 147 4.52 28.54 -1.62
N LEU A 148 5.84 28.56 -1.45
CA LEU A 148 6.64 29.77 -1.65
C LEU A 148 6.72 30.16 -3.13
N ASN A 149 6.77 31.46 -3.40
CA ASN A 149 7.12 31.97 -4.73
C ASN A 149 8.63 31.82 -5.02
N ASP A 150 9.04 32.13 -6.24
CA ASP A 150 10.45 31.97 -6.68
C ASP A 150 11.43 32.77 -5.81
N THR A 151 11.06 34.02 -5.45
CA THR A 151 11.90 34.89 -4.61
C THR A 151 12.07 34.30 -3.21
N GLN A 152 10.98 33.88 -2.57
CA GLN A 152 10.99 33.26 -1.24
C GLN A 152 11.77 31.94 -1.24
N SER A 153 11.59 31.12 -2.28
CA SER A 153 12.33 29.86 -2.46
C SER A 153 13.83 30.09 -2.63
N GLY A 154 14.21 31.18 -3.31
CA GLY A 154 15.60 31.62 -3.42
C GLY A 154 16.21 31.96 -2.07
N VAL A 155 15.49 32.73 -1.24
CA VAL A 155 15.92 33.05 0.13
C VAL A 155 16.09 31.79 0.98
N VAL A 156 15.12 30.87 0.97
CA VAL A 156 15.21 29.59 1.69
C VAL A 156 16.44 28.79 1.25
N SER A 157 16.72 28.74 -0.05
CA SER A 157 17.89 28.02 -0.58
C SER A 157 19.21 28.60 -0.05
N VAL A 158 19.30 29.93 0.08
CA VAL A 158 20.48 30.60 0.66
C VAL A 158 20.60 30.31 2.16
N ILE A 159 19.49 30.30 2.91
CA ILE A 159 19.49 29.97 4.35
C ILE A 159 20.00 28.54 4.57
N PHE A 160 19.44 27.55 3.85
CA PHE A 160 19.89 26.16 3.93
C PHE A 160 21.38 26.04 3.60
N LYS A 161 21.85 26.69 2.53
CA LYS A 161 23.27 26.68 2.16
C LYS A 161 24.18 27.28 3.23
N TYR A 162 23.78 28.39 3.84
CA TYR A 162 24.51 29.03 4.92
C TYR A 162 24.62 28.11 6.15
N CYS A 163 23.50 27.51 6.55
CA CYS A 163 23.42 26.55 7.64
C CYS A 163 24.31 25.32 7.41
N ASP A 164 24.28 24.75 6.20
CA ASP A 164 25.12 23.62 5.82
C ASP A 164 26.61 23.98 5.89
N ASP A 165 27.00 25.15 5.35
CA ASP A 165 28.39 25.62 5.33
C ASP A 165 28.94 25.90 6.74
N HIS A 166 28.07 26.26 7.68
CA HIS A 166 28.45 26.60 9.05
C HIS A 166 28.12 25.48 10.06
N GLN A 167 27.66 24.32 9.57
CA GLN A 167 27.25 23.17 10.40
C GLN A 167 26.18 23.54 11.46
N ILE A 168 25.26 24.42 11.11
CA ILE A 168 24.13 24.83 11.95
C ILE A 168 22.92 23.99 11.55
N PRO A 169 22.50 22.98 12.35
CA PRO A 169 21.36 22.15 11.99
C PRO A 169 20.04 22.91 12.11
N LEU A 170 19.21 22.86 11.06
CA LEU A 170 17.82 23.33 11.10
C LEU A 170 16.93 22.17 11.56
N LEU A 171 16.46 22.23 12.81
CA LEU A 171 15.70 21.14 13.44
C LEU A 171 14.20 21.38 13.36
N ASP A 172 13.74 22.59 13.67
CA ASP A 172 12.32 22.95 13.65
C ASP A 172 12.06 24.32 12.98
N LEU A 173 10.79 24.75 12.95
CA LEU A 173 10.39 26.01 12.29
C LEU A 173 10.75 27.28 13.08
N LYS A 174 11.21 27.15 14.33
CA LYS A 174 11.63 28.28 15.16
C LYS A 174 13.09 28.63 14.94
N ASP A 175 13.90 27.66 14.52
CA ASP A 175 15.25 27.86 14.02
C ASP A 175 15.22 28.74 12.76
#